data_AF-A0A505DLJ6-F1
#
_entry.id   AF-A0A505DLJ6-F1
#
_cell.length_a   1.000
_cell.length_b   1.000
_cell.length_c   1.000
_cell.angle_alpha   90.00
_cell.angle_beta   90.00
_cell.angle_gamma   90.00
#
_symmetry.space_group_name_H-M   'P 1'
#
loop_
_entity.id
_entity.type
_entity.pdbx_description
1 polymer ?
#
loop_
_entity_poly.entity_id
_entity_poly.type
_entity_poly.pdbx_seq_one_letter_code
_entity_poly.pdbx_strand_id
1 'polypeptide(L)'
;MTQVLTSLVAVIGTLLGATLGYIFQRLNAARSDRQQAALAFSNAITDVIRSQQEWYHRKDEEREGAEHRAARFEGHRLRGVARQAMNGLTFHLPDPELLQQADGLLRMASDIHEATDTQDLATRTEAARQALSFFIQASAAKTR
;
A
#
# COMPACT_ATOMS: atom_id res chain seq x y z
N MET A 1 -50.12 9.98 -31.54
CA MET A 1 -49.73 8.74 -30.83
C MET A 1 -48.28 8.34 -31.08
N THR A 2 -47.77 8.39 -32.31
CA THR A 2 -46.38 8.04 -32.66
C THR A 2 -45.31 8.91 -31.98
N GLN A 3 -45.48 10.24 -31.93
CA GLN A 3 -44.53 11.15 -31.27
C GLN A 3 -44.32 10.85 -29.78
N VAL A 4 -45.39 10.55 -29.04
CA VAL A 4 -45.34 10.20 -27.62
C VAL A 4 -44.53 8.92 -27.41
N LEU A 5 -44.73 7.94 -28.29
CA LEU A 5 -43.99 6.68 -28.27
C LEU A 5 -42.49 6.91 -28.53
N THR A 6 -42.16 7.75 -29.53
CA THR A 6 -40.77 8.10 -29.86
C THR A 6 -40.08 8.84 -28.72
N SER A 7 -40.75 9.81 -28.09
CA SER A 7 -40.19 10.52 -26.93
C SER A 7 -39.99 9.60 -25.73
N LEU A 8 -40.92 8.66 -25.50
CA LEU A 8 -40.81 7.70 -24.41
C LEU A 8 -39.61 6.77 -24.61
N VAL A 9 -39.42 6.25 -25.82
CA VAL A 9 -38.26 5.41 -26.18
C VAL A 9 -36.96 6.20 -26.02
N ALA A 10 -36.92 7.47 -26.44
CA ALA A 10 -35.75 8.32 -26.27
C ALA A 10 -35.39 8.52 -24.79
N VAL A 11 -36.36 8.84 -23.94
CA VAL A 11 -36.16 9.02 -22.49
C VAL A 11 -35.67 7.73 -21.84
N ILE A 12 -36.26 6.58 -22.19
CA ILE A 12 -35.80 5.27 -21.69
C ILE A 12 -34.36 5.00 -22.14
N GLY A 13 -34.03 5.28 -23.40
CA GLY A 13 -32.68 5.14 -23.94
C GLY A 13 -31.66 6.01 -23.19
N THR A 14 -31.99 7.27 -22.92
CA THR A 14 -31.13 8.18 -22.16
C THR A 14 -30.98 7.74 -20.70
N LEU A 15 -32.06 7.36 -20.03
CA LEU A 15 -32.01 6.88 -18.65
C LEU A 15 -31.18 5.60 -18.52
N LEU A 16 -31.34 4.67 -19.46
CA LEU A 16 -30.58 3.42 -19.48
C LEU A 16 -29.09 3.69 -19.76
N GLY A 17 -28.78 4.57 -20.71
CA GLY A 17 -27.42 5.01 -20.99
C GLY A 17 -26.76 5.69 -19.77
N ALA A 18 -27.47 6.60 -19.10
CA ALA A 18 -26.97 7.27 -17.90
C ALA A 18 -26.75 6.29 -16.74
N THR A 19 -27.65 5.33 -16.55
CA THR A 19 -27.55 4.32 -15.49
C THR A 19 -26.36 3.38 -15.73
N LEU A 20 -26.18 2.88 -16.95
CA LEU A 20 -25.02 2.06 -17.31
C LEU A 20 -23.72 2.85 -17.16
N GLY A 21 -23.69 4.10 -17.62
CA GLY A 21 -22.54 4.99 -17.47
C GLY A 21 -22.16 5.18 -16.00
N TYR A 22 -23.14 5.43 -15.14
CA TYR A 22 -22.93 5.56 -13.70
C TYR A 22 -22.35 4.28 -13.06
N ILE A 23 -22.88 3.10 -13.42
CA ILE A 23 -22.38 1.82 -12.89
C ILE A 23 -20.92 1.61 -13.31
N PHE A 24 -20.58 1.82 -14.58
CA PHE A 24 -19.20 1.66 -15.05
C PHE A 24 -18.24 2.66 -14.41
N GLN A 25 -18.66 3.92 -14.24
CA GLN A 25 -17.86 4.92 -13.53
C GLN A 25 -17.58 4.49 -12.09
N ARG A 26 -18.61 4.01 -11.38
CA ARG A 26 -18.49 3.56 -10.00
C ARG A 26 -17.57 2.34 -9.86
N LEU A 27 -17.67 1.38 -10.78
CA LEU A 27 -16.80 0.19 -10.78
C LEU A 27 -15.34 0.56 -11.05
N ASN A 28 -15.09 1.46 -12.00
CA ASN A 28 -13.74 1.93 -12.33
C ASN A 28 -13.12 2.74 -11.18
N ALA A 29 -13.91 3.59 -10.51
CA ALA A 29 -13.46 4.34 -9.33
C ALA A 29 -13.02 3.38 -8.21
N ALA A 30 -13.85 2.40 -7.84
CA ALA A 30 -13.51 1.43 -6.81
C ALA A 30 -12.26 0.60 -7.15
N ARG A 31 -12.04 0.27 -8.43
CA ARG A 31 -10.81 -0.40 -8.88
C ARG A 31 -9.58 0.51 -8.75
N SER A 32 -9.72 1.79 -9.11
CA SER A 32 -8.63 2.76 -8.97
C SER A 32 -8.24 2.95 -7.49
N ASP A 33 -9.22 3.12 -6.61
CA ASP A 33 -8.98 3.30 -5.16
C ASP A 33 -8.22 2.11 -4.57
N ARG A 34 -8.59 0.89 -4.99
CA ARG A 34 -7.91 -0.35 -4.61
C ARG A 34 -6.45 -0.37 -5.05
N GLN A 35 -6.17 -0.02 -6.30
CA GLN A 35 -4.81 0.03 -6.84
C GLN A 35 -3.97 1.10 -6.13
N GLN A 36 -4.56 2.28 -5.89
CA GLN A 36 -3.89 3.37 -5.19
C GLN A 36 -3.54 2.98 -3.74
N ALA A 37 -4.44 2.30 -3.02
CA ALA A 37 -4.17 1.82 -1.67
C ALA A 37 -3.02 0.81 -1.63
N ALA A 38 -2.99 -0.14 -2.57
CA ALA A 38 -1.91 -1.12 -2.70
C ALA A 38 -0.55 -0.44 -2.98
N LEU A 39 -0.52 0.47 -3.95
CA LEU A 39 0.69 1.22 -4.31
C LEU A 39 1.19 2.11 -3.17
N ALA A 40 0.29 2.80 -2.47
CA ALA A 40 0.64 3.66 -1.34
C ALA A 40 1.34 2.85 -0.23
N PHE A 41 0.81 1.67 0.09
CA PHE A 41 1.44 0.79 1.08
C PHE A 41 2.78 0.23 0.59
N SER A 42 2.87 -0.24 -0.65
CA SER A 42 4.13 -0.76 -1.22
C SER A 42 5.25 0.28 -1.23
N ASN A 43 4.92 1.54 -1.57
CA ASN A 43 5.88 2.65 -1.52
C ASN A 43 6.31 2.93 -0.08
N ALA A 44 5.36 3.04 0.85
CA ALA A 44 5.66 3.31 2.24
C ALA A 44 6.54 2.21 2.88
N ILE A 45 6.32 0.94 2.56
CA ILE A 45 7.18 -0.15 3.02
C ILE A 45 8.59 -0.07 2.43
N THR A 46 8.72 0.30 1.16
CA THR A 46 10.04 0.48 0.54
C THR A 46 10.83 1.56 1.28
N ASP A 47 10.17 2.67 1.64
CA ASP A 47 10.77 3.74 2.44
C ASP A 47 11.13 3.26 3.86
N VAL A 48 10.28 2.45 4.50
CA VAL A 48 10.59 1.83 5.80
C VAL A 48 11.84 0.96 5.69
N ILE A 49 11.91 0.03 4.73
CA ILE A 49 13.08 -0.85 4.52
C ILE A 49 14.34 0.00 4.39
N ARG A 50 14.34 1.00 3.51
CA ARG A 50 15.48 1.90 3.31
C ARG A 50 15.88 2.62 4.60
N SER A 51 14.91 3.17 5.33
CA SER A 51 15.17 3.91 6.56
C SER A 51 15.74 3.03 7.68
N GLN A 52 15.32 1.77 7.76
CA GLN A 52 15.87 0.83 8.74
C GLN A 52 17.30 0.41 8.41
N GLN A 53 17.64 0.27 7.12
CA GLN A 53 19.02 0.06 6.68
C GLN A 53 19.91 1.26 7.04
N GLU A 54 19.43 2.49 6.78
CA GLU A 54 20.15 3.71 7.15
C GLU A 54 20.38 3.79 8.67
N TRP A 55 19.36 3.46 9.46
CA TRP A 55 19.49 3.42 10.92
C TRP A 55 20.50 2.36 11.38
N TYR A 56 20.49 1.17 10.79
CA TYR A 56 21.52 0.15 11.06
C TYR A 56 22.93 0.69 10.76
N HIS A 57 23.14 1.30 9.60
CA HIS A 57 24.48 1.77 9.21
C HIS A 57 25.02 2.88 10.12
N ARG A 58 24.13 3.61 10.79
CA ARG A 58 24.45 4.66 11.75
C ARG A 58 24.46 4.18 13.19
N LYS A 59 24.36 2.87 13.46
CA LYS A 59 24.30 2.33 14.83
C LYS A 59 25.63 2.48 15.59
N ASP A 60 26.74 2.50 14.86
CA ASP A 60 28.11 2.61 15.41
C ASP A 60 28.57 4.07 15.51
N GLU A 61 27.78 5.02 15.01
CA GLU A 61 27.95 6.44 15.32
C GLU A 61 27.66 6.67 16.81
N GLU A 62 28.02 7.86 17.32
CA GLU A 62 27.64 8.24 18.67
C GLU A 62 26.12 8.06 18.84
N ARG A 63 25.71 7.23 19.81
CA ARG A 63 24.31 6.83 20.01
C ARG A 63 23.40 8.04 20.26
N GLU A 64 23.95 9.11 20.80
CA GLU A 64 23.33 10.42 20.97
C GLU A 64 23.89 11.49 20.02
N GLY A 65 24.56 11.07 18.95
CA GLY A 65 24.90 11.92 17.83
C GLY A 65 23.64 12.40 17.12
N ALA A 66 23.72 13.58 16.52
CA ALA A 66 22.61 14.17 15.77
C ALA A 66 22.13 13.24 14.64
N GLU A 67 23.07 12.59 13.97
CA GLU A 67 22.85 11.72 12.82
C GLU A 67 22.12 10.41 13.18
N HIS A 68 22.57 9.67 14.20
CA HIS A 68 21.86 8.48 14.70
C HIS A 68 20.43 8.80 15.16
N ARG A 69 20.25 9.91 15.89
CA ARG A 69 18.91 10.35 16.32
C ARG A 69 18.03 10.69 15.14
N ALA A 70 18.55 11.40 14.14
CA ALA A 70 17.80 11.75 12.94
C ALA A 70 17.33 10.50 12.19
N ALA A 71 18.20 9.51 11.98
CA ALA A 71 17.84 8.25 11.34
C ALA A 71 16.78 7.46 12.13
N ARG A 72 16.90 7.40 13.46
CA ARG A 72 15.88 6.80 14.34
C ARG A 72 14.53 7.50 14.22
N PHE A 73 14.51 8.83 14.31
CA PHE A 73 13.27 9.61 14.21
C PHE A 73 12.61 9.41 12.84
N GLU A 74 13.40 9.43 11.78
CA GLU A 74 12.90 9.21 10.42
C GLU A 74 12.34 7.78 10.25
N GLY A 75 13.03 6.77 10.80
CA GLY A 75 12.52 5.40 10.83
C GLY A 75 11.20 5.26 11.59
N HIS A 76 11.01 5.99 12.70
CA HIS A 76 9.71 6.03 13.40
C HIS A 76 8.63 6.74 12.57
N ARG A 77 8.97 7.88 11.93
CA ARG A 77 8.05 8.64 11.09
C ARG A 77 7.54 7.80 9.92
N LEU A 78 8.44 7.11 9.22
CA LEU A 78 8.09 6.28 8.06
C LEU A 78 7.27 5.04 8.45
N ARG A 79 7.52 4.45 9.63
CA ARG A 79 6.63 3.41 10.18
C ARG A 79 5.21 3.94 10.40
N GLY A 80 5.06 5.19 10.84
CA GLY A 80 3.76 5.86 10.94
C GLY A 80 3.07 6.02 9.58
N VAL A 81 3.82 6.45 8.56
CA VAL A 81 3.31 6.57 7.16
C VAL A 81 2.86 5.21 6.63
N ALA A 82 3.65 4.15 6.83
CA ALA A 82 3.27 2.80 6.41
C ALA A 82 2.01 2.29 7.14
N ARG A 83 1.87 2.60 8.44
CA ARG A 83 0.66 2.27 9.20
C ARG A 83 -0.57 3.02 8.67
N GLN A 84 -0.43 4.29 8.31
CA GLN A 84 -1.50 5.05 7.67
C GLN A 84 -1.89 4.44 6.31
N ALA A 85 -0.92 4.03 5.49
CA ALA A 85 -1.19 3.36 4.23
C ALA A 85 -1.89 2.00 4.42
N MET A 86 -1.56 1.28 5.50
CA MET A 86 -2.24 0.04 5.88
C MET A 86 -3.72 0.26 6.22
N ASN A 87 -4.07 1.38 6.87
CA ASN A 87 -5.48 1.74 7.08
C ASN A 87 -6.21 1.94 5.73
N GLY A 88 -5.53 2.54 4.75
CA GLY A 88 -6.04 2.67 3.38
C GLY A 88 -6.33 1.30 2.75
N LEU A 89 -5.44 0.31 2.93
CA LEU A 89 -5.73 -1.08 2.53
C LEU A 89 -6.98 -1.62 3.23
N THR A 90 -7.15 -1.41 4.53
CA THR A 90 -8.34 -1.89 5.25
C THR A 90 -9.65 -1.33 4.69
N PHE A 91 -9.65 -0.06 4.24
CA PHE A 91 -10.86 0.54 3.66
C PHE A 91 -11.15 0.07 2.23
N HIS A 92 -10.13 -0.11 1.41
CA HIS A 92 -10.32 -0.37 -0.03
C HIS A 92 -10.16 -1.85 -0.43
N LEU A 93 -9.32 -2.61 0.28
CA LEU A 93 -9.11 -4.06 0.15
C LEU A 93 -9.20 -4.77 1.52
N PRO A 94 -10.42 -4.99 2.06
CA PRO A 94 -10.62 -5.68 3.33
C PRO A 94 -10.46 -7.21 3.19
N ASP A 95 -9.35 -7.67 2.63
CA ASP A 95 -9.00 -9.10 2.49
C ASP A 95 -8.12 -9.52 3.69
N PRO A 96 -8.59 -10.43 4.58
CA PRO A 96 -7.88 -10.75 5.82
C PRO A 96 -6.47 -11.30 5.62
N GLU A 97 -6.26 -12.13 4.59
CA GLU A 97 -4.95 -12.71 4.28
C GLU A 97 -3.98 -11.62 3.81
N LEU A 98 -4.45 -10.74 2.91
CA LEU A 98 -3.64 -9.62 2.42
C LEU A 98 -3.28 -8.64 3.54
N LEU A 99 -4.21 -8.34 4.45
CA LEU A 99 -3.96 -7.48 5.61
C LEU A 99 -2.99 -8.13 6.61
N GLN A 100 -3.07 -9.45 6.81
CA GLN A 100 -2.11 -10.18 7.63
C GLN A 100 -0.71 -10.17 7.01
N GLN A 101 -0.61 -10.35 5.69
CA GLN A 101 0.65 -10.23 4.96
C GLN A 101 1.25 -8.82 5.08
N ALA A 102 0.41 -7.78 4.94
CA ALA A 102 0.85 -6.39 5.10
C ALA A 102 1.37 -6.11 6.52
N ASP A 103 0.68 -6.55 7.56
CA ASP A 103 1.13 -6.37 8.94
C ASP A 103 2.43 -7.13 9.23
N GLY A 104 2.55 -8.37 8.74
CA GLY A 104 3.78 -9.16 8.83
C GLY A 104 4.95 -8.48 8.12
N LEU A 105 4.72 -7.94 6.93
CA LEU A 105 5.72 -7.20 6.16
C LEU A 105 6.16 -5.93 6.89
N LEU A 106 5.24 -5.16 7.48
CA LEU A 106 5.58 -3.97 8.26
C LEU A 106 6.45 -4.32 9.46
N ARG A 107 6.16 -5.42 10.17
CA ARG A 107 6.98 -5.91 11.28
C ARG A 107 8.38 -6.30 10.79
N MET A 108 8.47 -7.18 9.79
CA MET A 108 9.75 -7.59 9.20
C MET A 108 10.59 -6.39 8.75
N ALA A 109 9.98 -5.42 8.06
CA ALA A 109 10.66 -4.22 7.60
C ALA A 109 11.13 -3.35 8.76
N SER A 110 10.34 -3.24 9.84
CA SER A 110 10.68 -2.45 11.04
C SER A 110 11.85 -3.03 11.81
N ASP A 111 12.02 -4.35 11.81
CA ASP A 111 13.02 -5.05 12.63
C ASP A 111 14.38 -5.21 11.91
N ILE A 112 14.53 -4.65 10.70
CA ILE A 112 15.79 -4.68 9.93
C ILE A 112 16.93 -3.99 10.68
N HIS A 113 16.64 -2.88 11.37
CA HIS A 113 17.66 -2.11 12.10
C HIS A 113 18.26 -2.89 13.29
N GLU A 114 17.58 -3.94 13.75
CA GLU A 114 18.02 -4.82 14.84
C GLU A 114 19.01 -5.90 14.39
N ALA A 115 19.44 -5.88 13.12
CA ALA A 115 20.41 -6.84 12.62
C ALA A 115 21.70 -6.85 13.46
N THR A 116 22.25 -8.04 13.70
CA THR A 116 23.47 -8.20 14.51
C THR A 116 24.72 -7.85 13.73
N ASP A 117 24.74 -8.22 12.45
CA ASP A 117 25.86 -8.04 11.53
C ASP A 117 25.37 -7.78 10.09
N THR A 118 26.31 -7.54 9.18
CA THR A 118 26.02 -7.22 7.78
C THR A 118 25.35 -8.38 7.03
N GLN A 119 25.64 -9.63 7.40
CA GLN A 119 25.00 -10.78 6.79
C GLN A 119 23.54 -10.90 7.25
N ASP A 120 23.27 -10.73 8.55
CA ASP A 120 21.91 -10.65 9.10
C ASP A 120 21.12 -9.49 8.47
N LEU A 121 21.74 -8.32 8.32
CA LEU A 121 21.11 -7.17 7.62
C LEU A 121 20.69 -7.54 6.20
N ALA A 122 21.58 -8.19 5.44
CA ALA A 122 21.29 -8.61 4.07
C ALA A 122 20.16 -9.65 4.05
N THR A 123 20.19 -10.64 4.93
CA THR A 123 19.14 -11.67 5.05
C THR A 123 17.78 -11.06 5.40
N ARG A 124 17.70 -10.19 6.40
CA ARG A 124 16.45 -9.52 6.79
C ARG A 124 15.91 -8.62 5.69
N THR A 125 16.78 -7.85 5.05
CA THR A 125 16.41 -6.99 3.92
C THR A 125 15.82 -7.81 2.78
N GLU A 126 16.49 -8.91 2.40
CA GLU A 126 16.03 -9.75 1.30
C GLU A 126 14.71 -10.43 1.63
N ALA A 127 14.55 -10.94 2.86
CA ALA A 127 13.30 -11.50 3.32
C ALA A 127 12.15 -10.47 3.26
N ALA A 128 12.39 -9.23 3.68
CA ALA A 128 11.40 -8.15 3.59
C ALA A 128 11.05 -7.80 2.13
N ARG A 129 12.04 -7.73 1.24
CA ARG A 129 11.82 -7.48 -0.21
C ARG A 129 11.06 -8.61 -0.87
N GLN A 130 11.36 -9.85 -0.52
CA GLN A 130 10.64 -11.02 -1.02
C GLN A 130 9.18 -11.01 -0.55
N ALA A 131 8.94 -10.72 0.73
CA ALA A 131 7.60 -10.57 1.28
C ALA A 131 6.82 -9.41 0.62
N LEU A 132 7.48 -8.28 0.33
CA LEU A 132 6.89 -7.17 -0.44
C LEU A 132 6.51 -7.60 -1.86
N SER A 133 7.36 -8.37 -2.54
CA SER A 133 7.05 -8.92 -3.87
C SER A 133 5.82 -9.83 -3.84
N PHE A 134 5.72 -10.72 -2.85
CA PHE A 134 4.53 -11.57 -2.68
C PHE A 134 3.27 -10.74 -2.38
N PHE A 135 3.37 -9.73 -1.54
CA PHE A 135 2.26 -8.80 -1.28
C PHE A 135 1.81 -8.07 -2.56
N ILE A 136 2.74 -7.58 -3.39
CA ILE A 136 2.42 -6.92 -4.66
C ILE A 136 1.71 -7.88 -5.61
N GLN A 137 2.16 -9.13 -5.69
CA GLN A 137 1.50 -10.15 -6.53
C GLN A 137 0.09 -10.47 -6.03
N ALA A 138 -0.07 -10.64 -4.71
CA ALA A 138 -1.38 -10.91 -4.09
C ALA A 138 -2.36 -9.74 -4.29
N SER A 139 -1.91 -8.50 -4.06
CA SER A 139 -2.73 -7.30 -4.28
C SER A 139 -3.05 -7.09 -5.76
N ALA A 140 -2.12 -7.35 -6.69
CA ALA A 140 -2.39 -7.28 -8.11
C ALA A 140 -3.50 -8.26 -8.55
N ALA A 141 -3.54 -9.48 -7.98
CA ALA A 141 -4.60 -10.44 -8.26
C ALA A 141 -5.98 -9.99 -7.76
N LYS A 142 -6.03 -9.16 -6.71
CA LYS A 142 -7.27 -8.65 -6.07
C LYS A 142 -7.73 -7.29 -6.63
N THR A 143 -6.87 -6.61 -7.39
CA THR A 143 -7.14 -5.28 -7.99
C THR A 143 -7.32 -5.30 -9.50
N ARG A 144 -7.09 -6.46 -10.14
CA ARG A 144 -7.44 -6.72 -11.54
C ARG A 144 -8.94 -6.87 -11.70
#